data_AF-A0A4Y5Z169-F1
#
_entry.id   AF-A0A4Y5Z169-F1
#
_cell.length_a   1.000
_cell.length_b   1.000
_cell.length_c   1.000
_cell.angle_alpha   90.00
_cell.angle_beta   90.00
_cell.angle_gamma   90.00
#
_symmetry.space_group_name_H-M   'P 1'
#
loop_
_entity.id
_entity.type
_entity.pdbx_description
1 polymer ?
#
loop_
_entity_poly.entity_id
_entity_poly.type
_entity_poly.pdbx_seq_one_letter_code
_entity_poly.pdbx_strand_id
1 'polypeptide(L)'
;MALTCTAIRALARYCREAVGDCGPPKATVREAVELTSRQRLDLAAHVSAFWGRPMDCPCSLDLKPRHGYQSRIEKDGYSHEQCIAWLAAGCADHADISADQIGRPHLRAAWRGECGEKLYDIIVPIRTTADGKVYVDDVIPKGLAPLRRN
;
A
#
# COMPACT_ATOMS: atom_id res chain seq x y z
N MET A 1 -2.90 3.37 14.63
CA MET A 1 -3.61 2.62 13.59
C MET A 1 -3.29 3.29 12.26
N ALA A 2 -2.89 2.58 11.22
CA ALA A 2 -2.37 3.24 10.01
C ALA A 2 -3.14 2.94 8.71
N LEU A 3 -4.32 2.32 8.80
CA LEU A 3 -5.42 2.52 7.84
C LEU A 3 -6.64 2.97 8.64
N THR A 4 -7.29 4.06 8.23
CA THR A 4 -8.44 4.58 8.97
C THR A 4 -9.65 3.64 8.85
N CYS A 5 -10.54 3.62 9.85
CA CYS A 5 -11.79 2.84 9.75
C CYS A 5 -12.61 3.23 8.50
N THR A 6 -12.59 4.52 8.14
CA THR A 6 -13.19 5.05 6.91
C THR A 6 -12.53 4.46 5.67
N ALA A 7 -11.20 4.37 5.65
CA ALA A 7 -10.45 3.79 4.54
C ALA A 7 -10.75 2.29 4.34
N ILE A 8 -10.82 1.51 5.42
CA ILE A 8 -11.17 0.08 5.34
C ILE A 8 -12.56 -0.10 4.72
N ARG A 9 -13.55 0.69 5.17
CA ARG A 9 -14.91 0.66 4.60
C ARG A 9 -14.91 1.08 3.13
N ALA A 10 -14.13 2.10 2.77
CA ALA A 10 -14.01 2.57 1.41
C ALA A 10 -13.33 1.53 0.49
N LEU A 11 -12.33 0.81 0.98
CA LEU A 11 -11.68 -0.29 0.27
C LEU A 11 -12.61 -1.49 0.08
N ALA A 12 -13.38 -1.85 1.10
CA ALA A 12 -14.38 -2.90 0.98
C ALA A 12 -15.46 -2.53 -0.06
N ARG A 13 -15.89 -1.26 -0.07
CA ARG A 13 -16.80 -0.75 -1.11
C ARG A 13 -16.15 -0.80 -2.50
N TYR A 14 -14.91 -0.34 -2.62
CA TYR A 14 -14.15 -0.39 -3.86
C TYR A 14 -14.08 -1.80 -4.43
N CYS A 15 -13.76 -2.81 -3.61
CA CYS A 15 -13.68 -4.19 -4.05
C CYS A 15 -15.03 -4.71 -4.54
N ARG A 16 -16.15 -4.37 -3.88
CA ARG A 16 -17.49 -4.73 -4.36
C ARG A 16 -17.83 -4.10 -5.71
N GLU A 17 -17.46 -2.85 -5.93
CA GLU A 17 -17.67 -2.15 -7.21
C GLU A 17 -16.79 -2.73 -8.33
N ALA A 18 -15.56 -3.14 -7.99
CA ALA A 18 -14.58 -3.68 -8.93
C ALA A 18 -14.92 -5.09 -9.46
N VAL A 19 -15.82 -5.82 -8.80
CA VAL A 19 -16.30 -7.16 -9.23
C VAL A 19 -17.32 -7.06 -10.38
N GLY A 20 -17.81 -5.86 -10.71
CA GLY A 20 -18.75 -5.65 -11.82
C GLY A 20 -18.11 -5.65 -13.21
N ASP A 21 -18.95 -5.70 -14.26
CA ASP A 21 -18.54 -5.82 -15.67
C ASP A 21 -17.63 -4.67 -16.18
N CYS A 22 -17.60 -3.55 -15.47
CA CYS A 22 -16.80 -2.37 -15.84
C CYS A 22 -15.34 -2.44 -15.36
N GLY A 23 -14.97 -3.45 -14.56
CA GLY A 23 -13.66 -3.60 -13.95
C GLY A 23 -13.36 -2.56 -12.84
N PRO A 24 -12.14 -2.55 -12.29
CA PRO A 24 -11.79 -1.77 -11.11
C PRO A 24 -11.79 -0.26 -11.41
N PRO A 25 -12.58 0.55 -10.69
CA PRO A 25 -12.73 1.97 -10.98
C PRO A 25 -11.44 2.75 -10.70
N LYS A 26 -11.29 3.91 -11.35
CA LYS A 26 -10.22 4.88 -11.06
C LYS A 26 -10.56 5.73 -9.84
N ALA A 27 -10.80 5.08 -8.70
CA ALA A 27 -11.12 5.75 -7.44
C ALA A 27 -9.86 6.10 -6.63
N THR A 28 -9.96 7.14 -5.80
CA THR A 28 -8.98 7.45 -4.76
C THR A 28 -9.71 7.43 -3.42
N VAL A 29 -9.20 6.65 -2.47
CA VAL A 29 -9.60 6.71 -1.07
C VAL A 29 -8.72 7.78 -0.42
N ARG A 30 -9.32 8.92 -0.09
CA ARG A 30 -8.59 10.06 0.48
C ARG A 30 -8.22 9.80 1.93
N GLU A 31 -7.08 10.33 2.36
CA GLU A 31 -6.63 10.28 3.77
C GLU A 31 -6.72 8.87 4.34
N ALA A 32 -6.31 7.89 3.55
CA ALA A 32 -6.53 6.49 3.83
C ALA A 32 -5.59 5.98 4.94
N VAL A 33 -4.34 6.41 4.86
CA VAL A 33 -3.24 5.90 5.70
C VAL A 33 -2.76 7.03 6.59
N GLU A 34 -2.98 6.92 7.90
CA GLU A 34 -2.44 7.85 8.88
C GLU A 34 -1.06 7.37 9.33
N LEU A 35 -0.04 8.20 9.09
CA LEU A 35 1.32 7.89 9.48
C LEU A 35 1.60 8.33 10.90
N THR A 36 2.31 7.49 11.66
CA THR A 36 2.86 7.90 12.96
C THR A 36 3.89 9.02 12.79
N SER A 37 4.15 9.80 13.84
CA SER A 37 5.17 10.86 13.81
C SER A 37 6.53 10.34 13.35
N ARG A 38 6.88 9.10 13.73
CA ARG A 38 8.13 8.46 13.31
C ARG A 38 8.12 8.13 11.82
N GLN A 39 7.09 7.43 11.33
CA GLN A 39 6.94 7.12 9.91
C GLN A 39 6.95 8.40 9.05
N ARG A 40 6.35 9.49 9.52
CA ARG A 40 6.38 10.78 8.81
C ARG A 40 7.78 11.35 8.66
N LEU A 41 8.57 11.33 9.74
CA LEU A 41 9.95 11.83 9.72
C LEU A 41 10.82 10.98 8.80
N ASP A 42 10.72 9.66 8.93
CA ASP A 42 11.50 8.73 8.11
C ASP A 42 11.11 8.87 6.62
N LEU A 43 9.81 8.97 6.32
CA LEU A 43 9.33 9.17 4.97
C LEU A 43 9.78 10.52 4.37
N ALA A 44 9.72 11.60 5.14
CA ALA A 44 10.22 12.90 4.70
C ALA A 44 11.72 12.83 4.35
N ALA A 45 12.52 12.11 5.14
CA ALA A 45 13.93 11.90 4.86
C ALA A 45 14.15 11.12 3.56
N HIS A 46 13.44 10.01 3.36
CA HIS A 46 13.55 9.20 2.15
C HIS A 46 13.08 9.95 0.89
N VAL A 47 11.96 10.66 0.96
CA VAL A 47 11.45 11.45 -0.17
C VAL A 47 12.40 12.59 -0.50
N SER A 48 12.92 13.29 0.51
CA SER A 48 13.88 14.37 0.30
C SER A 48 15.17 13.88 -0.35
N ALA A 49 15.68 12.72 0.09
CA ALA A 49 16.84 12.08 -0.50
C ALA A 49 16.58 11.65 -1.96
N PHE A 50 15.42 11.06 -2.25
CA PHE A 50 15.04 10.62 -3.59
C PHE A 50 14.95 11.79 -4.59
N TRP A 51 14.43 12.94 -4.17
CA TRP A 51 14.29 14.14 -5.01
C TRP A 51 15.49 15.09 -4.96
N GLY A 52 16.46 14.88 -4.05
CA GLY A 52 17.62 15.76 -3.88
C GLY A 52 17.29 17.15 -3.34
N ARG A 53 16.18 17.31 -2.61
CA ARG A 53 15.76 18.58 -1.99
C ARG A 53 14.83 18.33 -0.80
N PRO A 54 14.69 19.28 0.14
CA PRO A 54 13.72 19.16 1.22
C PRO A 54 12.29 18.99 0.68
N MET A 55 11.58 17.99 1.19
CA MET A 55 10.19 17.69 0.84
C MET A 55 9.39 17.46 2.12
N ASP A 56 8.25 18.12 2.23
CA ASP A 56 7.31 17.88 3.32
C ASP A 56 6.54 16.58 3.10
N CYS A 57 6.31 15.84 4.19
CA CYS A 57 5.46 14.66 4.17
C CYS A 57 4.13 14.92 4.89
N PRO A 58 2.99 14.70 4.23
CA PRO A 58 1.68 14.83 4.86
C PRO A 58 1.50 13.82 6.00
N CYS A 59 0.60 14.13 6.93
CA CYS A 59 0.21 13.20 8.00
C CYS A 59 -0.52 11.96 7.47
N SER A 60 -1.28 12.17 6.40
CA SER A 60 -2.17 11.18 5.82
C SER A 60 -1.84 10.99 4.34
N LEU A 61 -1.84 9.73 3.89
CA LEU A 61 -1.63 9.39 2.49
C LEU A 61 -2.94 8.97 1.84
N ASP A 62 -3.13 9.37 0.59
CA ASP A 62 -4.19 8.84 -0.25
C ASP A 62 -3.87 7.42 -0.69
N LEU A 63 -4.91 6.62 -0.94
CA LEU A 63 -4.80 5.27 -1.50
C LEU A 63 -5.52 5.19 -2.85
N LYS A 64 -4.81 4.69 -3.86
CA LYS A 64 -5.29 4.48 -5.23
C LYS A 64 -5.29 2.98 -5.53
N PRO A 65 -6.31 2.24 -5.09
CA PRO A 65 -6.27 0.78 -5.00
C PRO A 65 -6.22 0.05 -6.35
N ARG A 66 -6.49 0.75 -7.46
CA ARG A 66 -6.64 0.12 -8.79
C ARG A 66 -5.44 -0.72 -9.19
N HIS A 67 -4.22 -0.21 -9.04
CA HIS A 67 -3.04 -0.95 -9.48
C HIS A 67 -2.82 -2.21 -8.63
N GLY A 68 -2.86 -2.10 -7.30
CA GLY A 68 -2.79 -3.25 -6.41
C GLY A 68 -3.89 -4.27 -6.65
N TYR A 69 -5.12 -3.83 -6.92
CA TYR A 69 -6.23 -4.72 -7.25
C TYR A 69 -5.97 -5.50 -8.54
N GLN A 70 -5.62 -4.82 -9.63
CA GLN A 70 -5.34 -5.47 -10.92
C GLN A 70 -4.17 -6.45 -10.80
N SER A 71 -3.12 -6.06 -10.08
CA SER A 71 -1.91 -6.86 -9.93
C SER A 71 -2.12 -8.10 -9.04
N ARG A 72 -2.79 -7.96 -7.89
CA ARG A 72 -2.92 -9.06 -6.92
C ARG A 72 -4.16 -9.90 -7.13
N ILE A 73 -5.28 -9.31 -7.49
CA ILE A 73 -6.54 -10.03 -7.59
C ILE A 73 -6.73 -10.54 -9.02
N GLU A 74 -6.75 -9.65 -10.01
CA GLU A 74 -7.04 -10.06 -11.40
C GLU A 74 -5.93 -10.92 -11.98
N LYS A 75 -4.68 -10.47 -11.82
CA LYS A 75 -3.50 -11.14 -12.37
C LYS A 75 -3.03 -12.31 -11.48
N ASP A 76 -2.72 -12.08 -10.20
CA ASP A 76 -2.16 -13.14 -9.36
C ASP A 76 -3.21 -14.10 -8.79
N GLY A 77 -4.51 -13.75 -8.82
CA GLY A 77 -5.61 -14.63 -8.42
C GLY A 77 -5.92 -14.66 -6.93
N TYR A 78 -5.42 -13.70 -6.14
CA TYR A 78 -5.74 -13.60 -4.71
C TYR A 78 -7.14 -13.01 -4.46
N SER A 79 -7.66 -13.19 -3.24
CA SER A 79 -8.97 -12.67 -2.85
C SER A 79 -8.95 -11.17 -2.50
N HIS A 80 -10.12 -10.54 -2.48
CA HIS A 80 -10.28 -9.14 -2.05
C HIS A 80 -9.88 -8.96 -0.59
N GLU A 81 -10.26 -9.92 0.25
CA GLU A 81 -9.97 -9.95 1.68
C GLU A 81 -8.47 -10.01 1.92
N GLN A 82 -7.75 -10.83 1.14
CA GLN A 82 -6.29 -10.91 1.22
C GLN A 82 -5.63 -9.58 0.85
N CYS A 83 -6.09 -8.93 -0.23
CA CYS A 83 -5.57 -7.63 -0.64
C CYS A 83 -5.80 -6.54 0.43
N ILE A 84 -7.00 -6.50 1.02
CA ILE A 84 -7.32 -5.57 2.12
C ILE A 84 -6.47 -5.88 3.36
N ALA A 85 -6.33 -7.15 3.73
CA ALA A 85 -5.53 -7.56 4.88
C ALA A 85 -4.05 -7.18 4.73
N TRP A 86 -3.47 -7.36 3.54
CA TRP A 86 -2.10 -6.93 3.28
C TRP A 86 -1.95 -5.42 3.32
N LEU A 87 -2.87 -4.66 2.71
CA LEU A 87 -2.85 -3.20 2.84
C LEU A 87 -2.94 -2.78 4.31
N ALA A 88 -3.84 -3.39 5.10
CA ALA A 88 -3.94 -3.13 6.54
C ALA A 88 -2.63 -3.43 7.28
N ALA A 89 -2.00 -4.57 6.98
CA ALA A 89 -0.76 -5.01 7.59
C ALA A 89 0.43 -4.12 7.25
N GLY A 90 0.69 -3.89 5.95
CA GLY A 90 1.76 -3.02 5.48
C GLY A 90 1.51 -1.54 5.80
N CYS A 91 0.23 -1.18 5.96
CA CYS A 91 -0.34 -0.03 6.62
C CYS A 91 0.24 0.25 8.01
N ALA A 92 0.28 -0.77 8.88
CA ALA A 92 0.22 -0.63 10.33
C ALA A 92 1.29 0.26 10.99
N ASP A 93 1.04 0.69 12.23
CA ASP A 93 1.94 1.58 13.00
C ASP A 93 3.35 1.01 13.21
N HIS A 94 3.45 -0.31 13.23
CA HIS A 94 4.72 -1.03 13.38
C HIS A 94 5.43 -1.27 12.05
N ALA A 95 4.83 -0.87 10.93
CA ALA A 95 5.49 -0.92 9.64
C ALA A 95 6.59 0.14 9.59
N ASP A 96 7.77 -0.26 9.16
CA ASP A 96 8.90 0.65 9.04
C ASP A 96 8.89 1.30 7.66
N ILE A 97 9.39 2.54 7.57
CA ILE A 97 9.70 3.17 6.29
C ILE A 97 11.08 2.69 5.84
N SER A 98 11.18 2.26 4.58
CA SER A 98 12.43 1.91 3.93
C SER A 98 12.42 2.40 2.49
N ALA A 99 13.47 2.12 1.73
CA ALA A 99 13.55 2.43 0.31
C ALA A 99 13.95 1.20 -0.52
N ASP A 100 13.50 1.16 -1.77
CA ASP A 100 13.96 0.16 -2.74
C ASP A 100 15.38 0.48 -3.25
N GLN A 101 15.89 -0.34 -4.17
CA GLN A 101 17.24 -0.20 -4.71
C GLN A 101 17.48 1.11 -5.48
N ILE A 102 16.41 1.77 -5.94
CA ILE A 102 16.48 3.06 -6.65
C ILE A 102 16.07 4.22 -5.74
N GLY A 103 15.94 3.99 -4.43
CA GLY A 103 15.66 5.01 -3.43
C GLY A 103 14.18 5.35 -3.27
N ARG A 104 13.25 4.63 -3.88
CA ARG A 104 11.80 4.91 -3.73
C ARG A 104 11.30 4.40 -2.38
N PRO A 105 10.61 5.24 -1.60
CA PRO A 105 10.13 4.85 -0.29
C PRO A 105 9.02 3.80 -0.35
N HIS A 106 8.96 2.97 0.68
CA HIS A 106 7.87 2.05 0.91
C HIS A 106 7.70 1.80 2.40
N LEU A 107 6.49 1.43 2.82
CA LEU A 107 6.26 0.80 4.11
C LEU A 107 6.56 -0.69 4.01
N ARG A 108 7.14 -1.24 5.06
CA ARG A 108 7.45 -2.67 5.19
C ARG A 108 6.95 -3.19 6.51
N ALA A 109 6.19 -4.27 6.47
CA ALA A 109 5.78 -5.01 7.65
C ALA A 109 6.05 -6.51 7.46
N ALA A 110 6.62 -7.16 8.48
CA ALA A 110 6.71 -8.62 8.50
C ALA A 110 5.31 -9.20 8.79
N TRP A 111 4.90 -10.21 8.04
CA TRP A 111 3.56 -10.77 8.11
C TRP A 111 3.59 -12.29 8.07
N ARG A 112 2.74 -12.89 8.90
CA ARG A 112 2.50 -14.34 8.96
C ARG A 112 1.00 -14.56 8.78
N GLY A 113 0.58 -14.65 7.52
CA GLY A 113 -0.82 -14.80 7.13
C GLY A 113 -1.21 -16.23 6.75
N GLU A 114 -2.48 -16.40 6.36
CA GLU A 114 -3.17 -17.68 6.16
C GLU A 114 -2.57 -18.64 5.10
N CYS A 115 -1.68 -18.16 4.23
CA CYS A 115 -1.07 -18.97 3.16
C CYS A 115 0.14 -19.80 3.62
N GLY A 116 -0.03 -20.57 4.70
CA GLY A 116 1.01 -21.40 5.31
C GLY A 116 1.94 -20.59 6.19
N GLU A 117 2.47 -21.19 7.25
CA GLU A 117 3.21 -20.57 8.38
C GLU A 117 4.47 -19.75 8.02
N LYS A 118 4.75 -19.53 6.73
CA LYS A 118 5.89 -18.77 6.27
C LYS A 118 5.75 -17.31 6.63
N LEU A 119 6.78 -16.79 7.28
CA LEU A 119 6.97 -15.35 7.47
C LEU A 119 7.40 -14.75 6.12
N TYR A 120 6.71 -13.70 5.70
CA TYR A 120 7.05 -12.93 4.50
C TYR A 120 6.87 -11.44 4.74
N ASP A 121 7.41 -10.61 3.87
CA ASP A 121 7.27 -9.15 3.98
C ASP A 121 6.07 -8.66 3.18
N ILE A 122 5.27 -7.79 3.76
CA ILE A 122 4.36 -6.92 3.03
C ILE A 122 5.09 -5.62 2.73
N ILE A 123 5.23 -5.32 1.46
CA ILE A 123 5.78 -4.06 0.97
C ILE A 123 4.63 -3.23 0.40
N VAL A 124 4.48 -2.00 0.88
CA VAL A 124 3.50 -1.03 0.37
C VAL A 124 4.27 0.14 -0.23
N PRO A 125 4.45 0.17 -1.56
CA PRO A 125 5.15 1.24 -2.23
C PRO A 125 4.49 2.59 -1.99
N ILE A 126 5.30 3.61 -1.69
CA ILE A 126 4.86 4.99 -1.58
C ILE A 126 5.31 5.73 -2.82
N ARG A 127 4.34 6.23 -3.58
CA ARG A 127 4.62 7.06 -4.75
C ARG A 127 4.60 8.52 -4.37
N THR A 128 5.59 9.23 -4.89
CA THR A 128 5.69 10.68 -4.78
C THR A 128 5.79 11.31 -6.15
N THR A 129 5.16 12.46 -6.31
CA THR A 129 5.29 13.29 -7.50
C THR A 129 6.23 14.47 -7.25
N ALA A 130 6.69 15.11 -8.31
CA ALA A 130 7.58 16.27 -8.21
C ALA A 130 6.91 17.48 -7.52
N ASP A 131 5.58 17.56 -7.51
CA ASP A 131 4.81 18.57 -6.76
C ASP A 131 4.58 18.20 -5.28
N GLY A 132 5.17 17.09 -4.80
CA GLY A 132 5.12 16.69 -3.39
C GLY A 132 3.85 15.95 -2.96
N LYS A 133 3.02 15.48 -3.90
CA LYS A 133 1.92 14.57 -3.55
C LYS A 133 2.47 13.20 -3.25
N VAL A 134 2.03 12.63 -2.13
CA VAL A 134 2.44 11.33 -1.63
C VAL A 134 1.20 10.42 -1.53
N TYR A 135 1.26 9.21 -2.09
CA TYR A 135 0.14 8.27 -2.07
C TYR A 135 0.60 6.81 -2.18
N VAL A 136 -0.29 5.90 -1.81
CA VAL A 136 -0.14 4.45 -1.98
C VAL A 136 -0.98 3.99 -3.17
N ASP A 137 -0.51 3.04 -3.98
CA ASP A 137 -1.31 2.46 -5.08
C ASP A 137 -1.18 0.94 -5.25
N ASP A 138 -0.28 0.30 -4.52
CA ASP A 138 0.00 -1.13 -4.65
C ASP A 138 0.34 -1.75 -3.29
N VAL A 139 0.30 -3.07 -3.24
CA VAL A 139 0.77 -3.90 -2.12
C VAL A 139 1.46 -5.14 -2.68
N ILE A 140 2.59 -5.51 -2.10
CA ILE A 140 3.45 -6.58 -2.60
C ILE A 140 3.76 -7.53 -1.44
N PRO A 141 3.10 -8.71 -1.37
CA PRO A 141 3.46 -9.77 -0.44
C PRO A 141 4.72 -10.49 -0.91
N LYS A 142 5.89 -9.94 -0.59
CA LYS A 142 7.20 -10.42 -1.05
C LYS A 142 7.53 -11.76 -0.41
N GLY A 143 7.52 -12.82 -1.23
CA GLY A 143 7.76 -14.20 -0.78
C GLY A 143 6.58 -15.13 -1.06
N LEU A 144 5.43 -14.60 -1.51
CA LEU A 144 4.32 -15.39 -2.02
C LEU A 144 4.35 -15.45 -3.55
N ALA A 145 4.08 -16.64 -4.10
CA ALA A 145 3.96 -16.87 -5.54
C ALA A 145 2.50 -16.65 -5.99
N PRO A 146 2.25 -16.13 -7.21
CA PRO A 146 0.91 -16.01 -7.75
C PRO A 146 0.12 -17.34 -7.68
N LEU A 147 -1.17 -17.26 -7.36
CA LEU A 147 -2.06 -18.43 -7.33
C LEU A 147 -2.49 -18.85 -8.74
N ARG A 148 -2.69 -17.87 -9.63
CA ARG A 148 -2.86 -18.13 -11.05
C ARG A 148 -1.48 -18.21 -11.71
N ARG A 149 -1.18 -19.37 -12.29
CA ARG A 149 -0.11 -19.49 -13.27
C ARG A 149 -0.70 -19.06 -14.62
N ASN A 150 -0.11 -18.03 -15.24
CA ASN A 150 -0.34 -17.75 -16.64
C ASN A 150 0.02 -18.97 -17.49
#